data_AF-A0A848UYX4-F1
#
_entry.id   AF-A0A848UYX4-F1
#
_cell.length_a   1.000
_cell.length_b   1.000
_cell.length_c   1.000
_cell.angle_alpha   90.00
_cell.angle_beta   90.00
_cell.angle_gamma   90.00
#
_symmetry.space_group_name_H-M   'P 1'
#
loop_
_entity.id
_entity.type
_entity.pdbx_description
1 polymer ?
#
loop_
_entity_poly.entity_id
_entity_poly.type
_entity_poly.pdbx_seq_one_letter_code
_entity_poly.pdbx_strand_id
1 'polypeptide(L)'
;MIFGKKRSKLTDAELIAKYQESLRRKWVGELFNRHAHLVFGVCLKYLKNDTEAKDATLDIFEKLIEELKNSQIENFAGWLHVVSRN
;
A
#
# COMPACT_ATOMS: atom_id res chain seq x y z
N MET A 1 -21.45 6.72 -13.36
CA MET A 1 -20.12 6.15 -13.65
C MET A 1 -19.06 7.17 -13.25
N ILE A 2 -18.49 7.09 -12.03
CA ILE A 2 -17.60 8.15 -11.53
C ILE A 2 -16.39 7.55 -10.83
N PHE A 3 -15.39 7.10 -11.59
CA PHE A 3 -14.02 6.96 -11.07
C PHE A 3 -13.00 7.36 -12.14
N GLY A 4 -13.11 8.60 -12.62
CA GLY A 4 -12.00 9.30 -13.27
C GLY A 4 -10.96 9.69 -12.22
N LYS A 5 -10.31 8.70 -11.59
CA LYS A 5 -9.23 8.98 -10.65
C LYS A 5 -7.99 9.31 -11.48
N LYS A 6 -7.75 10.60 -11.71
CA LYS A 6 -6.46 11.09 -12.25
C LYS A 6 -5.37 10.40 -11.41
N ARG A 7 -4.57 9.51 -12.02
CA ARG A 7 -3.35 9.03 -11.36
C ARG A 7 -2.57 10.27 -10.95
N SER A 8 -2.41 10.52 -9.65
CA SER A 8 -1.56 11.61 -9.20
C SER A 8 -0.19 11.40 -9.85
N LYS A 9 0.35 12.43 -10.50
CA LYS A 9 1.71 12.41 -11.06
C LYS A 9 2.81 12.32 -9.98
N LEU A 10 2.39 12.33 -8.71
CA LEU A 10 3.23 12.22 -7.54
C LEU A 10 3.94 10.86 -7.55
N THR A 11 5.23 10.90 -7.22
CA THR A 11 6.03 9.70 -6.96
C THR A 11 5.58 9.06 -5.65
N ASP A 12 6.07 7.86 -5.39
CA ASP A 12 5.72 7.11 -4.19
C ASP A 12 6.18 7.88 -2.94
N ALA A 13 7.39 8.45 -2.97
CA ALA A 13 7.92 9.33 -1.93
C ALA A 13 7.05 10.59 -1.71
N GLU A 14 6.59 11.23 -2.78
CA GLU A 14 5.70 12.41 -2.69
C GLU A 14 4.34 12.06 -2.05
N LEU A 15 3.79 10.88 -2.36
CA LEU A 15 2.56 10.40 -1.74
C LEU A 15 2.74 10.13 -0.24
N ILE A 16 3.89 9.61 0.16
CA ILE A 16 4.24 9.37 1.57
C ILE A 16 4.41 10.69 2.31
N ALA A 17 5.16 11.65 1.74
CA ALA A 17 5.28 12.98 2.30
C ALA A 17 3.91 13.65 2.48
N LYS A 18 3.04 13.61 1.46
CA LYS A 18 1.67 14.12 1.55
C LYS A 18 0.83 13.38 2.60
N TYR A 19 1.07 12.08 2.77
CA TYR A 19 0.44 11.30 3.81
C TYR A 19 0.90 11.76 5.19
N GLN A 20 2.19 11.95 5.42
CA GLN A 20 2.74 12.42 6.70
C GLN A 20 2.27 13.83 7.05
N GLU A 21 2.21 14.73 6.07
CA GLU A 21 1.71 16.10 6.27
C GLU A 21 0.21 16.15 6.58
N SER A 22 -0.59 15.35 5.86
CA SER A 22 -2.05 15.48 5.86
C SER A 22 -2.76 14.41 6.71
N LEU A 23 -2.05 13.32 7.05
CA LEU A 23 -2.52 12.09 7.70
C LEU A 23 -3.80 11.50 7.07
N ARG A 24 -4.03 11.81 5.77
CA ARG A 24 -5.21 11.36 5.04
C ARG A 24 -4.95 9.98 4.44
N ARG A 25 -5.73 8.99 4.87
CA ARG A 25 -5.76 7.63 4.30
C ARG A 25 -5.93 7.56 2.78
N LYS A 26 -6.47 8.62 2.16
CA LYS A 26 -6.59 8.72 0.69
C LYS A 26 -5.23 8.61 -0.03
N TRP A 27 -4.16 9.14 0.57
CA TRP A 27 -2.81 9.12 -0.01
C TRP A 27 -2.22 7.71 0.06
N VAL A 28 -2.37 7.05 1.21
CA VAL A 28 -2.00 5.63 1.39
C VAL A 28 -2.78 4.74 0.44
N GLY A 29 -4.09 4.93 0.31
CA GLY A 29 -4.92 4.15 -0.61
C GLY A 29 -4.48 4.29 -2.06
N GLU A 30 -4.00 5.46 -2.48
CA GLU A 30 -3.47 5.66 -3.83
C GLU A 30 -2.10 5.00 -4.03
N LEU A 31 -1.21 5.14 -3.05
CA LEU A 31 0.09 4.49 -3.02
C LEU A 31 -0.07 2.97 -3.03
N PHE A 32 -0.86 2.43 -2.12
CA PHE A 32 -1.16 1.01 -2.01
C PHE A 32 -1.79 0.48 -3.29
N ASN A 33 -2.77 1.16 -3.89
CA ASN A 33 -3.40 0.70 -5.12
C ASN A 33 -2.41 0.52 -6.28
N ARG A 34 -1.30 1.27 -6.32
CA ARG A 34 -0.23 1.05 -7.30
C ARG A 34 0.48 -0.29 -7.10
N HIS A 35 0.64 -0.72 -5.86
CA HIS A 35 1.39 -1.92 -5.50
C HIS A 35 0.51 -3.08 -4.99
N ALA A 36 -0.80 -2.89 -4.90
CA ALA A 36 -1.74 -3.86 -4.35
C ALA A 36 -1.70 -5.19 -5.10
N HIS A 37 -1.46 -5.14 -6.41
CA HIS A 37 -1.28 -6.34 -7.24
C HIS A 37 -0.05 -7.17 -6.83
N LEU A 38 1.04 -6.53 -6.39
CA LEU A 38 2.23 -7.23 -5.89
C LEU A 38 1.95 -7.89 -4.54
N VAL A 39 1.35 -7.14 -3.61
CA VAL A 39 0.98 -7.64 -2.27
C VAL A 39 0.03 -8.82 -2.40
N PHE A 40 -1.06 -8.64 -3.16
CA PHE A 40 -2.04 -9.68 -3.38
C PHE A 40 -1.42 -10.91 -4.07
N GLY A 41 -0.54 -10.71 -5.05
CA GLY A 41 0.19 -11.81 -5.69
C GLY A 41 1.09 -12.58 -4.73
N VAL A 42 1.75 -11.88 -3.81
CA VAL A 42 2.55 -12.48 -2.73
C VAL A 42 1.66 -13.25 -1.77
N CYS A 43 0.62 -12.64 -1.21
CA CYS A 43 -0.33 -13.27 -0.30
C CYS A 43 -0.98 -14.51 -0.93
N LEU A 44 -1.41 -14.41 -2.19
CA LEU A 44 -2.01 -15.54 -2.92
C LEU A 44 -1.03 -16.68 -3.16
N LYS A 45 0.25 -16.37 -3.44
CA LYS A 45 1.29 -17.38 -3.60
C LYS A 45 1.55 -18.16 -2.31
N TYR A 46 1.52 -17.49 -1.15
CA TYR A 46 1.78 -18.12 0.14
C TYR A 46 0.54 -18.81 0.73
N LEU A 47 -0.60 -18.12 0.75
CA LEU A 47 -1.83 -18.59 1.39
C LEU A 47 -2.62 -19.55 0.48
N LYS A 48 -2.44 -19.48 -0.84
CA LYS A 48 -3.15 -20.29 -1.86
C LYS A 48 -4.69 -20.22 -1.76
N ASN A 49 -5.20 -19.21 -1.07
CA ASN A 49 -6.61 -19.00 -0.81
C ASN A 49 -6.93 -17.52 -1.08
N ASP A 50 -7.88 -17.27 -1.97
CA ASP A 50 -8.28 -15.92 -2.37
C ASP A 50 -8.87 -15.12 -1.19
N THR A 51 -9.66 -15.78 -0.35
CA THR A 51 -10.28 -15.14 0.83
C THR A 51 -9.23 -14.72 1.83
N GLU A 52 -8.31 -15.62 2.19
CA GLU A 52 -7.23 -15.31 3.13
C GLU A 52 -6.25 -14.31 2.53
N ALA A 53 -5.98 -14.37 1.22
CA ALA A 53 -5.14 -13.38 0.55
C ALA A 53 -5.75 -11.99 0.59
N LYS A 54 -7.07 -11.86 0.43
CA LYS A 54 -7.78 -10.58 0.58
C LYS A 54 -7.72 -10.08 2.02
N ASP A 55 -7.94 -10.95 2.99
CA ASP A 55 -7.88 -10.61 4.41
C ASP A 55 -6.48 -10.13 4.82
N ALA A 56 -5.43 -10.88 4.44
CA ALA A 56 -4.04 -10.50 4.66
C ALA A 56 -3.68 -9.18 3.93
N THR A 57 -4.22 -8.95 2.73
CA THR A 57 -4.00 -7.68 2.00
C THR A 57 -4.60 -6.49 2.76
N LEU A 58 -5.75 -6.68 3.43
CA LEU A 58 -6.38 -5.65 4.26
C LEU A 58 -5.57 -5.39 5.54
N ASP A 59 -5.11 -6.44 6.22
CA ASP A 59 -4.25 -6.33 7.42
C ASP A 59 -2.94 -5.58 7.10
N ILE A 60 -2.31 -5.92 5.97
CA ILE A 60 -1.12 -5.22 5.47
C ILE A 60 -1.44 -3.75 5.20
N PHE A 61 -2.59 -3.44 4.61
CA PHE A 61 -2.98 -2.05 4.36
C PHE A 61 -3.13 -1.24 5.67
N GLU A 62 -3.72 -1.82 6.71
CA GLU A 62 -3.85 -1.17 8.01
C GLU A 62 -2.50 -0.94 8.68
N LYS A 63 -1.63 -1.96 8.73
CA LYS A 63 -0.24 -1.82 9.19
C LYS A 63 0.51 -0.75 8.43
N LEU A 64 0.30 -0.68 7.12
CA LEU A 64 0.97 0.26 6.24
C LEU A 64 0.58 1.71 6.51
N ILE A 65 -0.67 1.96 6.94
CA ILE A 65 -1.08 3.28 7.42
C ILE A 65 -0.25 3.68 8.65
N GLU A 66 -0.07 2.78 9.61
CA GLU A 66 0.67 3.08 10.85
C GLU A 66 2.17 3.24 10.61
N GLU A 67 2.76 2.33 9.84
CA GLU A 67 4.18 2.33 9.52
C GLU A 67 4.59 3.57 8.73
N LEU A 68 3.77 4.00 7.76
CA LEU A 68 4.03 5.20 6.96
C LEU A 68 3.99 6.51 7.77
N LYS A 69 3.33 6.53 8.93
CA LYS A 69 3.32 7.73 9.78
C LYS A 69 4.70 8.03 10.36
N ASN A 70 5.43 6.98 10.74
CA ASN A 70 6.69 7.09 11.47
C ASN A 70 7.90 6.82 10.56
N SER A 71 7.71 6.07 9.47
CA SER A 71 8.79 5.68 8.56
C SER A 71 8.84 6.57 7.33
N GLN A 72 10.00 7.18 7.07
CA GLN A 72 10.32 7.70 5.74
C GLN A 72 10.80 6.55 4.87
N ILE A 73 9.99 6.18 3.87
CA ILE A 73 10.31 5.08 2.97
C ILE A 73 10.81 5.64 1.64
N GLU A 74 12.11 5.50 1.39
CA GLU A 74 12.72 5.89 0.11
C GLU A 74 12.40 4.90 -1.02
N ASN A 75 12.45 3.58 -0.72
CA ASN A 75 12.13 2.52 -1.68
C ASN A 75 10.89 1.73 -1.25
N PHE A 76 9.71 2.26 -1.56
CA PHE A 76 8.44 1.66 -1.16
C PHE A 76 8.25 0.23 -1.68
N ALA A 77 8.65 -0.05 -2.92
CA ALA A 77 8.52 -1.41 -3.49
C ALA A 77 9.32 -2.45 -2.70
N GLY A 78 10.54 -2.12 -2.29
CA GLY A 78 11.39 -3.01 -1.49
C GLY A 78 10.85 -3.22 -0.09
N TRP A 79 10.45 -2.12 0.58
CA TRP A 79 9.85 -2.19 1.91
C TRP A 79 8.54 -2.98 1.92
N LEU A 80 7.65 -2.73 0.94
CA LEU A 80 6.38 -3.42 0.83
C LEU A 80 6.55 -4.92 0.62
N HIS A 81 7.57 -5.34 -0.13
CA HIS A 81 7.89 -6.75 -0.31
C HIS A 81 8.30 -7.42 1.01
N VAL A 82 9.01 -6.70 1.90
CA VAL A 82 9.36 -7.19 3.24
C VAL A 82 8.12 -7.28 4.12
N VAL A 83 7.28 -6.24 4.14
CA VAL A 83 6.03 -6.21 4.93
C VAL A 83 5.07 -7.31 4.49
N SER A 84 4.95 -7.57 3.18
CA SER A 84 4.06 -8.61 2.66
C SER A 84 4.53 -10.04 2.95
N ARG A 85 5.77 -10.22 3.42
CA ARG A 85 6.36 -11.53 3.74
C ARG A 85 6.39 -11.82 5.24
N ASN A 86 5.99 -10.85 6.07
CA ASN A 86 6.15 -10.92 7.53
C ASN A 86 4.80 -11.05 8.23
#